data_AF-V8P1B6-F1
#
_entry.id   AF-V8P1B6-F1
#
_cell.length_a   1.000
_cell.length_b   1.000
_cell.length_c   1.000
_cell.angle_alpha   90.00
_cell.angle_beta   90.00
_cell.angle_gamma   90.00
#
_symmetry.space_group_name_H-M   'P 1'
#
loop_
_entity.id
_entity.type
_entity.pdbx_description
1 polymer ?
#
loop_
_entity_poly.entity_id
_entity_poly.type
_entity_poly.pdbx_seq_one_letter_code
_entity_poly.pdbx_strand_id
1 'polypeptide(L)'
;SLSQELRVVVQAGDEARLPCRYKIDSGTLLDSYYIYWQKDNSDKQDLVVISYKNGKEVESEKDKSYKNRTKLEEQNLILSIASVTVNDIPFSTPIILNNSSGEHCDSKNLTLMCLSYGGSSEPKMYGSINENPVNWTVTSNEIFGRFNITGILQLNMTENILIRCSVHYLDFQVSSNYSLNLHSDFELQLPDLF
;
A
#
# COMPACT_ATOMS: atom_id res chain seq x y z
N SER A 1 9.40 -22.38 -3.43
CA SER A 1 10.41 -22.08 -2.40
C SER A 1 9.65 -21.76 -1.12
N LEU A 2 9.72 -22.62 -0.10
CA LEU A 2 8.98 -22.43 1.15
C LEU A 2 9.61 -21.26 1.93
N SER A 3 8.88 -20.16 2.09
CA SER A 3 9.26 -19.09 3.01
C SER A 3 9.16 -19.63 4.44
N GLN A 4 10.28 -19.99 5.05
CA GLN A 4 10.34 -20.28 6.50
C GLN A 4 9.79 -19.08 7.25
N GLU A 5 8.77 -19.26 8.08
CA GLU A 5 8.28 -18.23 9.01
C GLU A 5 9.26 -18.11 10.18
N LEU A 6 9.67 -16.89 10.55
CA LEU A 6 10.60 -16.71 11.67
C LEU A 6 9.81 -16.79 12.97
N ARG A 7 9.99 -17.88 13.73
CA ARG A 7 9.33 -18.08 15.03
C ARG A 7 10.28 -17.74 16.17
N VAL A 8 9.98 -16.68 16.92
CA VAL A 8 10.67 -16.33 18.17
C VAL A 8 9.87 -16.87 19.34
N VAL A 9 10.52 -17.65 20.21
CA VAL A 9 9.90 -18.20 21.43
C VAL A 9 10.63 -17.60 22.64
N VAL A 10 9.87 -17.00 23.54
CA VAL A 10 10.35 -16.27 24.72
C VAL A 10 9.43 -16.57 25.91
N GLN A 11 9.96 -16.52 27.14
CA GLN A 11 9.12 -16.65 28.33
C GLN A 11 8.51 -15.31 28.72
N ALA A 12 7.31 -15.35 29.30
CA ALA A 12 6.70 -14.13 29.84
C ALA A 12 7.58 -13.57 30.97
N GLY A 13 7.82 -12.26 30.95
CA GLY A 13 8.73 -11.56 31.84
C GLY A 13 10.14 -11.36 31.29
N ASP A 14 10.56 -12.14 30.29
CA ASP A 14 11.88 -11.99 29.66
C ASP A 14 11.86 -10.90 28.57
N GLU A 15 13.04 -10.60 28.02
CA GLU A 15 13.21 -9.74 26.85
C GLU A 15 13.07 -10.56 25.55
N ALA A 16 12.21 -10.11 24.63
CA ALA A 16 12.17 -10.62 23.27
C ALA A 16 13.06 -9.79 22.35
N ARG A 17 13.78 -10.46 21.44
CA ARG A 17 14.49 -9.82 20.33
C ARG A 17 13.89 -10.30 19.01
N LEU A 18 13.28 -9.38 18.28
CA LEU A 18 12.58 -9.63 17.02
C LEU A 18 13.43 -9.06 15.87
N PRO A 19 14.14 -9.91 15.11
CA PRO A 19 14.98 -9.42 14.02
C PRO A 19 14.13 -9.10 12.80
N CYS A 20 14.52 -8.05 12.08
CA CYS A 20 13.98 -7.76 10.76
C CYS A 20 14.77 -8.51 9.68
N ARG A 21 14.08 -8.95 8.61
CA ARG A 21 14.76 -9.49 7.42
C ARG A 21 15.35 -8.39 6.54
N TYR A 22 14.82 -7.18 6.65
CA TYR A 22 15.30 -6.02 5.93
C TYR A 22 16.68 -5.64 6.46
N LYS A 23 17.63 -5.46 5.54
CA LYS A 23 18.97 -4.98 5.85
C LYS A 23 19.08 -3.58 5.30
N ILE A 24 19.47 -2.64 6.16
CA ILE A 24 19.85 -1.30 5.74
C ILE A 24 21.22 -1.41 5.07
N ASP A 25 21.39 -0.77 3.91
CA ASP A 25 22.66 -0.80 3.19
C ASP A 25 23.78 -0.19 4.04
N SER A 26 24.96 -0.80 3.98
CA SER A 26 26.10 -0.34 4.74
C SER A 26 26.50 1.07 4.27
N GLY A 27 26.28 2.07 5.11
CA GLY A 27 26.59 3.48 4.83
C GLY A 27 25.38 4.40 4.71
N THR A 28 24.15 3.89 4.67
CA THR A 28 22.93 4.73 4.71
C THR A 28 22.57 5.12 6.15
N LEU A 29 22.26 6.40 6.36
CA LEU A 29 21.84 6.93 7.66
C LEU A 29 20.37 6.56 7.94
N LEU A 30 20.03 6.26 9.20
CA LEU A 30 18.63 6.06 9.62
C LEU A 30 17.72 7.27 9.36
N ASP A 31 18.31 8.44 9.19
CA ASP A 31 17.66 9.67 8.76
C ASP A 31 16.90 9.52 7.45
N SER A 32 17.37 8.62 6.58
CA SER A 32 16.70 8.27 5.34
C SER A 32 15.64 7.18 5.53
N TYR A 33 15.18 6.84 6.73
CA TYR A 33 14.12 5.83 6.90
C TYR A 33 13.03 6.27 7.89
N TYR A 34 11.79 5.93 7.54
CA TYR A 34 10.67 5.82 8.45
C TYR A 34 10.49 4.35 8.81
N ILE A 35 10.66 4.02 10.09
CA ILE A 35 10.55 2.64 10.57
C ILE A 35 9.40 2.58 11.55
N TYR A 36 8.52 1.61 11.35
CA TYR A 36 7.35 1.37 12.18
C TYR A 36 7.23 -0.10 12.54
N TRP A 37 7.08 -0.37 13.84
CA TRP A 37 6.61 -1.66 14.30
C TRP A 37 5.22 -1.48 14.89
N GLN A 38 4.28 -2.29 14.40
CA GLN A 38 2.89 -2.25 14.84
C GLN A 38 2.50 -3.59 15.46
N LYS A 39 1.43 -3.56 16.24
CA LYS A 39 0.72 -4.76 16.64
C LYS A 39 -0.70 -4.63 16.13
N ASP A 40 -1.11 -5.62 15.35
CA ASP A 40 -2.50 -5.75 14.89
C ASP A 40 -3.41 -5.79 16.13
N ASN A 41 -4.44 -4.96 16.07
CA ASN A 41 -5.46 -4.89 17.08
C ASN A 41 -6.80 -4.98 16.37
N SER A 42 -7.28 -6.20 16.13
CA SER A 42 -8.43 -6.47 15.26
C SER A 42 -9.73 -5.73 15.65
N ASP A 43 -9.82 -5.20 16.87
CA ASP A 43 -10.96 -4.44 17.38
C ASP A 43 -10.72 -2.91 17.46
N LYS A 44 -9.51 -2.41 17.14
CA LYS A 44 -9.12 -0.98 17.25
C LYS A 44 -8.09 -0.58 16.18
N GLN A 45 -7.58 0.64 16.29
CA GLN A 45 -6.42 1.08 15.52
C GLN A 45 -5.17 0.32 15.99
N ASP A 46 -4.28 -0.03 15.05
CA ASP A 46 -3.04 -0.75 15.32
C ASP A 46 -2.22 -0.06 16.41
N LEU A 47 -1.64 -0.85 17.30
CA LEU A 47 -0.82 -0.31 18.39
C LEU A 47 0.60 -0.08 17.89
N VAL A 48 1.06 1.17 17.96
CA VAL A 48 2.46 1.49 17.61
C VAL A 48 3.38 1.02 18.73
N VAL A 49 4.25 0.07 18.40
CA VAL A 49 5.23 -0.53 19.31
C VAL A 49 6.48 0.34 19.42
N ILE A 50 6.97 0.80 18.27
CA ILE A 50 8.07 1.77 18.14
C ILE A 50 8.01 2.43 16.76
N SER A 51 8.39 3.71 16.68
CA SER A 51 8.57 4.39 15.40
C SER A 51 9.82 5.26 15.39
N TYR A 52 10.49 5.32 14.24
CA TYR A 52 11.61 6.22 13.97
C TYR A 52 11.30 7.08 12.75
N LYS A 53 11.63 8.37 12.84
CA LYS A 53 11.53 9.37 11.77
C LYS A 53 12.80 10.20 11.77
N ASN A 54 13.38 10.44 10.59
CA ASN A 54 14.58 11.26 10.46
C ASN A 54 15.68 10.85 11.47
N GLY A 55 15.88 9.53 11.59
CA GLY A 55 16.92 8.95 12.45
C GLY A 55 16.63 9.02 13.94
N LYS A 56 15.47 9.52 14.34
CA LYS A 56 15.09 9.70 15.74
C LYS A 56 13.82 8.94 16.05
N GLU A 57 13.80 8.35 17.22
CA GLU A 57 12.61 7.70 17.74
C GLU A 57 11.51 8.74 18.06
N VAL A 58 10.25 8.40 17.78
CA VAL A 58 9.10 9.29 18.01
C VAL A 58 8.23 8.75 19.15
N GLU A 59 8.65 9.05 20.37
CA GLU A 59 7.99 8.61 21.62
C GLU A 59 6.51 9.04 21.76
N SER A 60 6.09 10.11 21.08
CA SER A 60 4.69 10.56 21.11
C SER A 60 3.74 9.63 20.35
N GLU A 61 4.25 8.84 19.40
CA GLU A 61 3.46 7.90 18.58
C GLU A 61 3.32 6.54 19.25
N LYS A 62 4.21 6.16 20.18
CA LYS A 62 4.16 4.86 20.87
C LYS A 62 2.91 4.73 21.71
N ASP A 63 2.28 3.56 21.63
CA ASP A 63 1.24 3.18 22.59
C ASP A 63 1.83 3.08 24.00
N LYS A 64 1.03 3.47 24.99
CA LYS A 64 1.41 3.48 26.42
C LYS A 64 1.92 2.12 26.92
N SER A 65 1.45 1.01 26.35
CA SER A 65 1.86 -0.34 26.73
C SER A 65 3.29 -0.71 26.31
N TYR A 66 3.87 0.06 25.38
CA TYR A 66 5.22 -0.15 24.85
C TYR A 66 6.23 0.89 25.32
N LYS A 67 5.77 2.01 25.90
CA LYS A 67 6.65 3.04 26.48
C LYS A 67 7.57 2.43 27.55
N ASN A 68 8.86 2.77 27.48
CA ASN A 68 9.92 2.25 28.35
C ASN A 68 10.16 0.73 28.27
N ARG A 69 9.45 0.01 27.40
CA ARG A 69 9.62 -1.43 27.18
C ARG A 69 10.30 -1.75 25.85
N THR A 70 10.28 -0.83 24.89
CA THR A 70 10.77 -1.09 23.52
C THR A 70 12.02 -0.29 23.19
N LYS A 71 12.94 -0.93 22.46
CA LYS A 71 14.14 -0.31 21.88
C LYS A 71 14.43 -0.92 20.50
N LEU A 72 14.95 -0.12 19.58
CA LEU A 72 15.40 -0.61 18.28
C LEU A 72 16.92 -0.62 18.21
N GLU A 73 17.49 -1.77 17.86
CA GLU A 73 18.90 -1.85 17.46
C GLU A 73 19.02 -1.37 16.00
N GLU A 74 19.49 -0.15 15.87
CA GLU A 74 19.54 0.65 14.65
C GLU A 74 20.22 -0.01 13.45
N GLN A 75 21.34 -0.72 13.66
CA GLN A 75 22.14 -1.30 12.57
C GLN A 75 21.47 -2.53 11.92
N ASN A 76 20.75 -3.30 12.72
CA ASN A 76 20.17 -4.59 12.31
C ASN A 76 18.63 -4.60 12.36
N LEU A 77 18.02 -3.45 12.70
CA LEU A 77 16.58 -3.28 12.90
C LEU A 77 15.99 -4.35 13.82
N ILE A 78 16.70 -4.68 14.91
CA ILE A 78 16.24 -5.66 15.89
C ILE A 78 15.40 -4.94 16.94
N LEU A 79 14.12 -5.26 16.99
CA LEU A 79 13.24 -4.75 18.04
C LEU A 79 13.45 -5.56 19.32
N SER A 80 13.78 -4.88 20.40
CA SER A 80 13.85 -5.44 21.74
C SER A 80 12.61 -5.03 22.53
N ILE A 81 11.97 -6.00 23.19
CA ILE A 81 10.77 -5.78 24.02
C ILE A 81 11.03 -6.39 25.39
N ALA A 82 11.12 -5.54 26.41
CA ALA A 82 11.33 -5.94 27.79
C ALA A 82 10.02 -6.38 28.46
N SER A 83 10.14 -7.31 29.40
CA SER A 83 9.03 -7.80 30.23
C SER A 83 7.85 -8.30 29.40
N VAL A 84 8.09 -9.24 28.49
CA VAL A 84 7.09 -9.74 27.53
C VAL A 84 5.87 -10.34 28.24
N THR A 85 4.69 -10.12 27.67
CA THR A 85 3.40 -10.62 28.15
C THR A 85 2.64 -11.35 27.04
N VAL A 86 1.64 -12.14 27.41
CA VAL A 86 0.74 -12.82 26.46
C VAL A 86 -0.04 -11.84 25.56
N ASN A 87 -0.17 -10.58 25.95
CA ASN A 87 -0.85 -9.56 25.14
C ASN A 87 0.05 -8.97 24.05
N ASP A 88 1.34 -9.29 24.06
CA ASP A 88 2.26 -8.78 23.06
C ASP A 88 2.20 -9.64 21.76
N ILE A 89 1.55 -10.80 21.77
CA ILE A 89 1.29 -11.63 20.58
C ILE A 89 -0.09 -11.37 19.95
N PRO A 90 -0.28 -11.55 18.63
CA PRO A 90 0.77 -11.71 17.60
C PRO A 90 1.41 -10.35 17.25
N PHE A 91 2.71 -10.33 16.96
CA PHE A 91 3.40 -9.13 16.50
C PHE A 91 3.29 -8.99 14.98
N SER A 92 3.17 -7.75 14.48
CA SER A 92 3.30 -7.50 13.04
C SER A 92 4.77 -7.38 12.63
N THR A 93 5.06 -7.70 11.37
CA THR A 93 6.35 -7.41 10.73
C THR A 93 6.56 -5.89 10.61
N PRO A 94 7.80 -5.38 10.69
CA PRO A 94 8.03 -3.95 10.58
C PRO A 94 7.66 -3.42 9.21
N ILE A 95 7.11 -2.21 9.20
CA ILE A 95 6.92 -1.38 8.01
C ILE A 95 8.13 -0.45 7.93
N ILE A 96 8.92 -0.57 6.86
CA ILE A 96 10.11 0.25 6.63
C ILE A 96 9.89 1.01 5.33
N LEU A 97 9.92 2.34 5.41
CA LEU A 97 9.81 3.24 4.27
C LEU A 97 11.12 4.02 4.17
N ASN A 98 11.72 4.08 2.99
CA ASN A 98 12.93 4.85 2.76
C ASN A 98 12.57 6.33 2.48
N ASN A 99 12.94 7.24 3.39
CA ASN A 99 12.89 8.70 3.25
C ASN A 99 13.92 9.25 2.22
N SER A 100 14.83 8.42 1.68
CA SER A 100 15.55 8.76 0.44
C SER A 100 14.63 8.86 -0.78
N SER A 101 13.32 8.57 -0.63
CA SER A 101 12.28 9.02 -1.56
C SER A 101 11.91 10.51 -1.41
N GLY A 102 12.78 11.31 -0.77
CA GLY A 102 12.98 12.71 -1.10
C GLY A 102 13.74 12.91 -2.42
N GLU A 103 14.26 11.83 -3.04
CA GLU A 103 14.26 11.78 -4.50
C GLU A 103 12.81 11.74 -4.94
N HIS A 104 12.36 12.89 -5.46
CA HIS A 104 11.41 13.00 -6.56
C HIS A 104 11.03 11.60 -7.05
N CYS A 105 9.81 11.12 -6.76
CA CYS A 105 9.40 9.81 -7.22
C CYS A 105 9.86 9.70 -8.68
N ASP A 106 10.82 8.82 -8.95
CA ASP A 106 10.98 8.23 -10.27
C ASP A 106 9.69 7.44 -10.44
N SER A 107 8.65 8.19 -10.80
CA SER A 107 7.83 7.85 -11.89
C SER A 107 7.40 6.37 -11.80
N LYS A 108 6.49 6.05 -10.87
CA LYS A 108 5.98 4.68 -10.74
C LYS A 108 5.09 4.41 -11.96
N ASN A 109 5.48 3.41 -12.75
CA ASN A 109 4.67 2.90 -13.85
C ASN A 109 3.47 2.17 -13.27
N LEU A 110 2.31 2.82 -13.30
CA LEU A 110 1.03 2.26 -12.90
C LEU A 110 0.28 1.76 -14.14
N THR A 111 -0.31 0.57 -14.06
CA THR A 111 -1.23 0.08 -15.08
C THR A 111 -2.65 0.18 -14.53
N LEU A 112 -3.45 1.04 -15.12
CA LEU A 112 -4.86 1.19 -14.79
C LEU A 112 -5.72 0.38 -15.73
N MET A 113 -6.71 -0.31 -15.16
CA MET A 113 -7.69 -1.07 -15.91
C MET A 113 -9.07 -0.49 -15.65
N CYS A 114 -9.81 -0.24 -16.72
CA CYS A 114 -11.20 0.16 -16.68
C CYS A 114 -12.03 -0.90 -17.43
N LEU A 115 -13.00 -1.48 -16.74
CA LEU A 115 -13.70 -2.68 -17.18
C LEU A 115 -15.21 -2.43 -17.20
N SER A 116 -15.90 -2.86 -18.26
CA SER A 116 -17.36 -2.89 -18.31
C SER A 116 -17.82 -4.12 -19.08
N TYR A 117 -18.90 -4.74 -18.62
CA TYR A 117 -19.39 -6.03 -19.10
C TYR A 117 -20.87 -5.96 -19.46
N GLY A 118 -21.30 -6.81 -20.39
CA GLY A 118 -22.71 -7.08 -20.64
C GLY A 118 -23.47 -6.02 -21.46
N GLY A 119 -22.78 -5.06 -22.07
CA GLY A 119 -23.38 -3.97 -22.83
C GLY A 119 -24.10 -4.42 -24.10
N SER A 120 -25.14 -3.70 -24.49
CA SER A 120 -26.03 -4.07 -25.60
C SER A 120 -25.58 -3.57 -26.98
N SER A 121 -24.51 -2.78 -27.03
CA SER A 121 -23.96 -2.19 -28.26
C SER A 121 -22.44 -2.12 -28.19
N GLU A 122 -21.80 -1.81 -29.33
CA GLU A 122 -20.35 -1.69 -29.37
C GLU A 122 -19.87 -0.50 -28.50
N PRO A 123 -19.01 -0.74 -27.50
CA PRO A 123 -18.60 0.27 -26.54
C PRO A 123 -17.51 1.20 -27.08
N LYS A 124 -17.57 2.46 -26.65
CA LYS A 124 -16.46 3.42 -26.79
C LYS A 124 -15.96 3.83 -25.42
N MET A 125 -14.64 3.92 -25.25
CA MET A 125 -14.04 4.37 -24.01
C MET A 125 -13.40 5.74 -24.15
N TYR A 126 -13.66 6.58 -23.16
CA TYR A 126 -13.07 7.88 -22.97
C TYR A 126 -12.55 8.00 -21.54
N GLY A 127 -11.57 8.86 -21.33
CA GLY A 127 -11.16 9.18 -19.97
C GLY A 127 -10.30 10.42 -19.89
N SER A 128 -10.12 10.89 -18.67
CA SER A 128 -9.28 12.04 -18.37
C SER A 128 -8.45 11.83 -17.11
N ILE A 129 -7.30 12.50 -17.06
CA ILE A 129 -6.44 12.63 -15.88
C ILE A 129 -6.38 14.10 -15.54
N ASN A 130 -6.79 14.46 -14.32
CA ASN A 130 -6.86 15.84 -13.87
C ASN A 130 -7.59 16.73 -14.89
N GLU A 131 -8.73 16.23 -15.40
CA GLU A 131 -9.56 16.84 -16.45
C GLU A 131 -8.95 16.90 -17.88
N ASN A 132 -7.70 16.46 -18.07
CA ASN A 132 -7.09 16.38 -19.40
C ASN A 132 -7.40 15.04 -20.08
N PRO A 133 -7.88 15.01 -21.34
CA PRO A 133 -8.23 13.79 -22.03
C PRO A 133 -7.00 12.91 -22.32
N VAL A 134 -7.16 11.59 -22.18
CA VAL A 134 -6.09 10.61 -22.40
C VAL A 134 -6.55 9.45 -23.29
N ASN A 135 -5.61 8.87 -24.03
CA ASN A 135 -5.87 7.75 -24.92
C ASN A 135 -5.67 6.43 -24.18
N TRP A 136 -6.69 5.58 -24.20
CA TRP A 136 -6.66 4.24 -23.61
C TRP A 136 -6.31 3.20 -24.66
N THR A 137 -5.59 2.15 -24.26
CA THR A 137 -5.48 0.93 -25.07
C THR A 137 -6.71 0.09 -24.81
N VAL A 138 -7.59 -0.03 -25.80
CA VAL A 138 -8.92 -0.62 -25.63
C VAL A 138 -8.97 -1.98 -26.32
N THR A 139 -9.55 -2.96 -25.61
CA THR A 139 -9.93 -4.26 -26.15
C THR A 139 -11.41 -4.49 -25.87
N SER A 140 -12.15 -4.97 -26.86
CA SER A 140 -13.55 -5.33 -26.71
C SER A 140 -13.80 -6.71 -27.32
N ASN A 141 -14.75 -7.44 -26.75
CA ASN A 141 -15.18 -8.73 -27.26
C ASN A 141 -16.69 -8.89 -27.11
N GLU A 142 -17.27 -9.63 -28.04
CA GLU A 142 -18.70 -9.95 -28.06
C GLU A 142 -18.90 -11.39 -27.58
N ILE A 143 -19.76 -11.58 -26.59
CA ILE A 143 -20.14 -12.88 -26.05
C ILE A 143 -21.67 -12.94 -26.01
N PHE A 144 -22.27 -13.83 -26.80
CA PHE A 144 -23.72 -14.02 -26.89
C PHE A 144 -24.52 -12.73 -27.17
N GLY A 145 -24.03 -11.87 -28.07
CA GLY A 145 -24.71 -10.61 -28.43
C GLY A 145 -24.56 -9.50 -27.38
N ARG A 146 -23.71 -9.68 -26.37
CA ARG A 146 -23.33 -8.64 -25.40
C ARG A 146 -21.86 -8.32 -25.49
N PHE A 147 -21.53 -7.05 -25.29
CA PHE A 147 -20.18 -6.53 -25.40
C PHE A 147 -19.54 -6.35 -24.03
N ASN A 148 -18.30 -6.79 -23.93
CA ASN A 148 -17.41 -6.49 -22.83
C ASN A 148 -16.27 -5.61 -23.36
N ILE A 149 -15.78 -4.71 -22.51
CA ILE A 149 -14.70 -3.80 -22.85
C ILE A 149 -13.71 -3.71 -21.69
N THR A 150 -12.43 -3.72 -22.05
CA THR A 150 -11.30 -3.52 -21.16
C THR A 150 -10.42 -2.43 -21.74
N GLY A 151 -10.28 -1.32 -21.00
CA GLY A 151 -9.33 -0.27 -21.30
C GLY A 151 -8.15 -0.34 -20.36
N ILE A 152 -6.96 -0.22 -20.92
CA ILE A 152 -5.69 -0.23 -20.19
C ILE A 152 -4.98 1.10 -20.43
N LEU A 153 -4.52 1.72 -19.35
CA LEU A 153 -3.73 2.94 -19.40
C LEU A 153 -2.47 2.78 -18.55
N GLN A 154 -1.32 2.88 -19.19
CA GLN A 154 -0.04 2.91 -18.50
C GLN A 154 0.32 4.35 -18.19
N LEU A 155 0.57 4.63 -16.92
CA LEU A 155 0.84 5.97 -16.44
C LEU A 155 2.12 6.01 -15.67
N ASN A 156 2.73 7.17 -15.76
CA ASN A 156 3.88 7.48 -14.99
C ASN A 156 3.53 8.53 -13.93
N MET A 157 3.33 8.11 -12.69
CA MET A 157 2.76 8.96 -11.64
C MET A 157 3.85 9.56 -10.76
N THR A 158 3.83 10.89 -10.62
CA THR A 158 4.74 11.68 -9.78
C THR A 158 4.01 12.45 -8.67
N GLU A 159 2.70 12.60 -8.78
CA GLU A 159 1.80 13.30 -7.84
C GLU A 159 0.41 12.64 -7.83
N ASN A 160 -0.47 13.03 -6.90
CA ASN A 160 -1.84 12.51 -6.83
C ASN A 160 -2.66 12.90 -8.07
N ILE A 161 -3.45 11.97 -8.60
CA ILE A 161 -4.22 12.18 -9.84
C ILE A 161 -5.69 11.80 -9.67
N LEU A 162 -6.56 12.59 -10.28
CA LEU A 162 -7.97 12.28 -10.45
C LEU A 162 -8.18 11.66 -11.82
N ILE A 163 -8.67 10.42 -11.86
CA ILE A 163 -8.98 9.72 -13.10
C ILE A 163 -10.48 9.62 -13.27
N ARG A 164 -10.92 9.93 -14.48
CA ARG A 164 -12.24 9.58 -14.97
C ARG A 164 -12.11 8.57 -16.08
N CYS A 165 -12.82 7.45 -15.94
CA CYS A 165 -13.08 6.54 -17.04
C CYS A 165 -14.58 6.59 -17.37
N SER A 166 -14.90 6.65 -18.66
CA SER A 166 -16.27 6.64 -19.18
C SER A 166 -16.39 5.68 -20.34
N VAL A 167 -17.27 4.70 -20.20
CA VAL A 167 -17.66 3.76 -21.24
C VAL A 167 -19.02 4.17 -21.78
N HIS A 168 -19.13 4.30 -23.10
CA HIS A 168 -20.33 4.73 -23.81
C HIS A 168 -20.85 3.58 -24.66
N TYR A 169 -22.10 3.17 -24.41
CA TYR A 169 -22.87 2.21 -25.17
C TYR A 169 -24.01 2.97 -25.87
N LEU A 170 -23.81 3.37 -27.13
CA LEU A 170 -24.72 4.32 -27.83
C LEU A 170 -24.98 5.58 -26.99
N ASP A 171 -26.21 5.76 -26.50
CA ASP A 171 -26.67 6.91 -25.72
C ASP A 171 -26.48 6.73 -24.20
N PHE A 172 -26.08 5.53 -23.75
CA PHE A 172 -25.87 5.24 -22.33
C PHE A 172 -24.39 5.39 -21.96
N GLN A 173 -24.13 6.29 -21.02
CA GLN A 173 -22.81 6.49 -20.43
C GLN A 173 -22.72 5.82 -19.06
N VAL A 174 -21.73 4.96 -18.91
CA VAL A 174 -21.28 4.45 -17.60
C VAL A 174 -19.97 5.14 -17.28
N SER A 175 -19.95 5.94 -16.21
CA SER A 175 -18.76 6.65 -15.77
C SER A 175 -18.55 6.46 -14.28
N SER A 176 -17.29 6.33 -13.88
CA SER A 176 -16.90 6.36 -12.47
C SER A 176 -15.66 7.23 -12.31
N ASN A 177 -15.63 7.94 -11.18
CA ASN A 177 -14.55 8.85 -10.81
C ASN A 177 -13.72 8.19 -9.71
N TYR A 178 -12.40 8.16 -9.88
CA TYR A 178 -11.49 7.62 -8.87
C TYR A 178 -10.35 8.58 -8.60
N SER A 179 -10.12 8.85 -7.31
CA SER A 179 -8.98 9.61 -6.85
C SER A 179 -7.87 8.64 -6.45
N LEU A 180 -6.74 8.69 -7.15
CA LEU A 180 -5.58 7.87 -6.84
C LEU A 180 -4.56 8.69 -6.06
N ASN A 181 -4.18 8.13 -4.92
CA ASN A 181 -3.08 8.65 -4.12
C ASN A 181 -1.80 7.87 -4.48
N LEU A 182 -0.70 8.59 -4.68
CA LEU A 182 0.63 8.06 -5.05
C LEU A 182 1.17 6.98 -4.07
N HIS A 183 0.54 6.87 -2.89
CA HIS A 183 0.96 6.04 -1.77
C HIS A 183 0.19 4.71 -1.63
N SER A 184 -0.55 4.27 -2.65
CA SER A 184 -1.47 3.12 -2.53
C SER A 184 -1.66 2.35 -3.85
N ASP A 185 -1.66 1.01 -3.78
CA ASP A 185 -1.93 0.09 -4.90
C ASP A 185 -3.46 -0.13 -5.05
N PHE A 186 -4.00 -0.09 -6.28
CA PHE A 186 -5.46 -0.21 -6.51
C PHE A 186 -5.85 -0.89 -7.84
N GLU A 187 -7.06 -1.45 -7.84
CA GLU A 187 -7.81 -1.96 -9.00
C GLU A 187 -9.15 -1.20 -9.10
N LEU A 188 -9.51 -0.71 -10.29
CA LEU A 188 -10.72 0.12 -10.49
C LEU A 188 -11.85 -0.70 -11.12
N GLN A 189 -12.92 -0.96 -10.37
CA GLN A 189 -14.09 -1.70 -10.85
C GLN A 189 -15.28 -0.77 -11.06
N LEU A 190 -15.76 -0.65 -12.31
CA LEU A 190 -16.94 0.14 -12.65
C LEU A 190 -18.23 -0.55 -12.15
N PRO A 191 -19.28 0.23 -11.81
CA PRO A 191 -20.58 -0.34 -11.49
C PRO A 191 -21.20 -1.04 -12.71
N ASP A 192 -21.76 -2.22 -12.48
CA ASP A 192 -22.44 -3.01 -13.50
C ASP A 192 -23.75 -2.32 -13.94
N LEU A 193 -24.01 -2.32 -15.25
CA LEU A 193 -25.32 -1.99 -15.80
C LEU A 193 -26.22 -3.23 -15.72
N PHE A 194 -27.31 -3.14 -14.96
CA PHE A 194 -28.42 -4.11 -15.01
C PHE A 194 -29.29 -3.89 -16.26
#